data_AF-A0A076NUA5-F1
#
_entry.id   AF-A0A076NUA5-F1
#
_cell.length_a   1.000
_cell.length_b   1.000
_cell.length_c   1.000
_cell.angle_alpha   90.00
_cell.angle_beta   90.00
_cell.angle_gamma   90.00
#
_symmetry.space_group_name_H-M   'P 1'
#
loop_
_entity.id
_entity.type
_entity.pdbx_description
1 polymer ?
#
loop_
_entity_poly.entity_id
_entity_poly.type
_entity_poly.pdbx_seq_one_letter_code
_entity_poly.pdbx_strand_id
1 'polypeptide(L)'
;MSFQYVKDHPIRHTYPYGSHDVILPYNNAEGLRERVREVFDTDPECRRVIVPVEPDNVEEVSACEDAGMRYVLDVQLRTGEEHALMVAEPDWVANQSTDTKNLELT
;
A
#
# COMPACT_ATOMS: atom_id res chain seq x y z
N MET A 1 4.20 18.88 -2.30
CA MET A 1 3.70 17.57 -2.77
C MET A 1 2.83 16.98 -1.66
N SER A 2 1.75 16.26 -1.97
CA SER A 2 0.79 15.81 -0.94
C SER A 2 0.50 14.32 -1.10
N PHE A 3 1.26 13.47 -0.40
CA PHE A 3 0.79 12.15 0.01
C PHE A 3 0.31 12.24 1.46
N GLN A 4 -0.60 11.34 1.85
CA GLN A 4 -1.17 11.33 3.20
C GLN A 4 -0.64 10.12 3.95
N TYR A 5 -0.18 10.29 5.19
CA TYR A 5 0.17 9.14 6.02
C TYR A 5 -1.08 8.36 6.42
N VAL A 6 -0.99 7.03 6.47
CA VAL A 6 -2.11 6.16 6.88
C VAL A 6 -2.64 6.56 8.25
N LYS A 7 -1.76 6.98 9.18
CA LYS A 7 -2.15 7.45 10.53
C LYS A 7 -3.21 8.56 10.51
N ASP A 8 -3.24 9.34 9.43
CA ASP A 8 -4.15 10.46 9.23
C ASP A 8 -5.33 10.11 8.31
N HIS A 9 -5.43 8.87 7.83
CA HIS A 9 -6.46 8.39 6.90
C HIS A 9 -7.44 7.40 7.58
N PRO A 10 -8.73 7.33 7.17
CA PRO A 10 -9.71 6.37 7.72
C PRO A 10 -9.29 4.90 7.69
N ILE A 11 -8.48 4.48 6.71
CA ILE A 11 -7.92 3.11 6.56
C ILE A 11 -7.11 2.66 7.78
N ARG A 12 -6.59 3.57 8.61
CA ARG A 12 -5.90 3.21 9.87
C ARG A 12 -6.72 2.32 10.81
N HIS A 13 -8.05 2.28 10.62
CA HIS A 13 -8.97 1.50 11.43
C HIS A 13 -9.27 0.11 10.86
N THR A 14 -8.76 -0.21 9.68
CA THR A 14 -9.13 -1.42 8.95
C THR A 14 -7.96 -2.38 8.73
N TYR A 15 -6.71 -1.91 8.77
CA TYR A 15 -5.54 -2.78 8.66
C TYR A 15 -4.34 -2.30 9.51
N PRO A 16 -3.44 -3.20 9.94
CA PRO A 16 -2.22 -2.82 10.67
C PRO A 16 -1.24 -2.05 9.78
N TYR A 17 -0.90 -0.83 10.17
CA TYR A 17 -0.04 0.08 9.38
C TYR A 17 1.22 0.52 10.14
N GLY A 18 2.27 0.87 9.40
CA GLY A 18 3.48 1.51 9.91
C GLY A 18 3.36 3.04 10.03
N SER A 19 4.17 3.68 10.87
CA SER A 19 4.12 5.14 11.11
C SER A 19 4.42 5.99 9.87
N HIS A 20 5.11 5.40 8.88
CA HIS A 20 5.46 6.01 7.59
C HIS A 20 4.73 5.37 6.41
N ASP A 21 3.75 4.47 6.65
CA ASP A 21 2.93 3.96 5.55
C ASP A 21 2.08 5.13 5.01
N VAL A 22 2.02 5.25 3.69
CA VAL A 22 1.33 6.37 3.02
C VAL A 22 0.21 5.89 2.11
N ILE A 23 -0.72 6.79 1.83
CA ILE A 23 -1.81 6.60 0.89
C ILE A 23 -1.64 7.54 -0.30
N LEU A 24 -1.80 6.97 -1.48
CA LEU A 24 -1.93 7.68 -2.74
C LEU A 24 -3.32 7.44 -3.32
N PRO A 25 -3.97 8.46 -3.91
CA PRO A 25 -5.13 8.24 -4.75
C PRO A 25 -4.72 7.47 -6.01
N TYR A 26 -5.67 6.70 -6.55
CA TYR A 26 -5.52 5.99 -7.81
C TYR A 26 -5.05 6.90 -8.96
N ASN A 27 -4.29 6.30 -9.88
CA ASN A 27 -3.85 6.87 -11.15
C ASN A 27 -3.59 5.72 -12.13
N ASN A 28 -3.31 6.01 -13.40
CA ASN A 28 -2.84 4.99 -14.34
C ASN A 28 -1.49 4.38 -13.90
N ALA A 29 -1.11 3.26 -14.50
CA ALA A 29 0.08 2.49 -14.10
C ALA A 29 1.39 3.31 -14.14
N GLU A 30 1.57 4.16 -15.15
CA GLU A 30 2.76 5.01 -15.29
C GLU A 30 2.83 6.05 -14.18
N GLY A 31 1.74 6.77 -13.95
CA GLY A 31 1.65 7.78 -12.89
C GLY A 31 1.75 7.19 -11.48
N LEU A 32 1.25 5.97 -11.27
CA LEU A 32 1.45 5.25 -10.01
C LEU A 32 2.92 4.89 -9.82
N ARG A 33 3.59 4.35 -10.84
CA ARG A 33 5.01 3.98 -10.77
C ARG A 33 5.90 5.18 -10.43
N GLU A 34 5.66 6.32 -11.07
CA GLU A 34 6.38 7.57 -10.78
C GLU A 34 6.17 8.03 -9.34
N ARG A 35 4.90 8.08 -8.89
CA ARG A 35 4.57 8.58 -7.55
C ARG A 35 5.02 7.65 -6.43
N VAL A 36 4.94 6.33 -6.63
CA VAL A 36 5.46 5.33 -5.68
C VAL A 36 6.96 5.52 -5.51
N ARG A 37 7.70 5.68 -6.62
CA ARG A 37 9.14 5.96 -6.58
C ARG A 37 9.44 7.25 -5.83
N GLU A 38 8.71 8.31 -6.14
CA GLU A 38 8.90 9.62 -5.51
C GLU A 38 8.62 9.59 -4.00
N VAL A 39 7.62 8.82 -3.55
CA VAL A 39 7.39 8.59 -2.11
C VAL A 39 8.60 7.93 -1.47
N PHE A 40 9.08 6.81 -2.01
CA PHE A 40 10.20 6.08 -1.40
C PHE A 40 11.51 6.87 -1.42
N ASP A 41 11.72 7.71 -2.44
CA ASP A 41 12.86 8.62 -2.50
C ASP A 41 12.73 9.77 -1.47
N THR A 42 11.50 10.21 -1.18
CA THR A 42 11.22 11.33 -0.26
C THR A 42 11.20 10.89 1.21
N ASP A 43 10.63 9.72 1.51
CA ASP A 43 10.52 9.14 2.85
C ASP A 43 11.15 7.74 2.87
N PRO A 44 12.47 7.64 3.14
CA PRO A 44 13.18 6.36 3.16
C PRO A 44 12.68 5.38 4.23
N GLU A 45 11.90 5.84 5.21
CA GLU A 45 11.30 5.01 6.25
C GLU A 45 9.93 4.44 5.82
N CYS A 46 9.36 4.93 4.73
CA CYS A 46 8.13 4.42 4.14
C CYS A 46 8.31 2.96 3.71
N ARG A 47 7.57 2.07 4.38
CA ARG A 47 7.56 0.63 4.07
C ARG A 47 6.50 0.25 3.06
N ARG A 48 5.40 1.01 3.02
CA ARG A 48 4.23 0.69 2.20
C ARG A 48 3.62 1.95 1.62
N VAL A 49 3.35 1.90 0.32
CA VAL A 49 2.48 2.84 -0.38
C VAL A 49 1.19 2.11 -0.70
N ILE A 50 0.07 2.62 -0.21
CA ILE A 50 -1.26 2.03 -0.35
C ILE A 50 -2.06 2.87 -1.35
N VAL A 51 -2.70 2.20 -2.31
CA VAL A 51 -3.68 2.76 -3.22
C VAL A 51 -4.99 2.01 -3.01
N PRO A 52 -5.98 2.62 -2.33
CA PRO A 52 -7.31 2.04 -2.23
C PRO A 52 -8.03 2.20 -3.56
N VAL A 53 -8.58 1.11 -4.09
CA VAL A 53 -9.42 1.07 -5.30
C VAL A 53 -10.77 0.43 -4.98
N GLU A 54 -11.74 0.57 -5.86
CA GLU A 54 -13.02 -0.15 -5.71
C GLU A 54 -12.82 -1.67 -5.88
N PRO A 55 -13.33 -2.55 -5.00
CA PRO A 55 -13.05 -4.00 -5.05
C PRO A 55 -13.41 -4.68 -6.36
N ASP A 56 -14.50 -4.26 -7.01
CA ASP A 56 -14.98 -4.85 -8.26
C ASP A 56 -14.41 -4.15 -9.51
N ASN A 57 -13.54 -3.14 -9.34
CA ASN A 57 -12.94 -2.41 -10.45
C ASN A 57 -11.66 -3.10 -10.94
N VAL A 58 -11.86 -4.11 -11.78
CA VAL A 58 -10.78 -4.93 -12.37
C VAL A 58 -9.76 -4.08 -13.14
N GLU A 59 -10.19 -2.96 -13.76
CA GLU A 59 -9.29 -2.09 -14.52
C GLU A 59 -8.31 -1.35 -13.60
N GLU A 60 -8.79 -0.81 -12.48
CA GLU A 60 -7.94 -0.12 -11.48
C GLU A 60 -6.98 -1.09 -10.79
N VAL A 61 -7.46 -2.30 -10.46
CA VAL A 61 -6.62 -3.37 -9.90
C VAL A 61 -5.50 -3.73 -10.89
N SER A 62 -5.85 -4.01 -12.15
CA SER A 62 -4.86 -4.34 -13.18
C SER A 62 -3.84 -3.21 -13.39
N ALA A 63 -4.27 -1.95 -13.37
CA ALA A 63 -3.36 -0.81 -13.52
C ALA A 63 -2.40 -0.67 -12.32
N CYS A 64 -2.85 -1.01 -11.11
CA CYS A 64 -1.97 -1.06 -9.94
C CYS A 64 -0.97 -2.22 -10.04
N GLU A 65 -1.38 -3.40 -10.51
CA GLU A 65 -0.49 -4.54 -10.76
C GLU A 65 0.58 -4.21 -11.80
N ASP A 66 0.20 -3.57 -12.91
CA ASP A 66 1.13 -3.08 -13.94
C ASP A 66 2.11 -2.02 -13.42
N ALA A 67 1.74 -1.30 -12.35
CA ALA A 67 2.61 -0.38 -11.64
C ALA A 67 3.59 -1.09 -10.67
N GLY A 68 3.47 -2.41 -10.50
CA GLY A 68 4.27 -3.22 -9.57
C GLY A 68 3.68 -3.29 -8.17
N MET A 69 2.42 -2.89 -7.98
CA MET A 69 1.70 -3.06 -6.72
C MET A 69 1.11 -4.47 -6.63
N ARG A 70 0.81 -4.92 -5.42
CA ARG A 70 0.10 -6.18 -5.18
C ARG A 70 -1.22 -5.94 -4.46
N TYR A 71 -2.23 -6.70 -4.81
CA TYR A 71 -3.44 -6.82 -4.00
C TYR A 71 -3.11 -7.44 -2.64
N VAL A 72 -3.65 -6.89 -1.55
CA VAL A 72 -3.42 -7.38 -0.19
C VAL A 72 -4.70 -7.89 0.45
N LEU A 73 -5.74 -7.07 0.56
CA LEU A 73 -7.06 -7.46 1.06
C LEU A 73 -8.11 -6.38 0.75
N ASP A 74 -9.38 -6.78 0.86
CA ASP A 74 -10.51 -5.85 0.91
C ASP A 74 -10.78 -5.39 2.33
N VAL A 75 -11.00 -4.09 2.49
CA VAL A 75 -11.36 -3.47 3.76
C VAL A 75 -12.67 -2.73 3.65
N GLN A 76 -13.44 -2.72 4.74
CA GLN A 76 -14.60 -1.85 4.89
C GLN A 76 -14.29 -0.73 5.87
N LEU A 77 -14.42 0.52 5.43
CA LEU A 77 -14.27 1.71 6.26
C LEU A 77 -15.43 1.85 7.25
N ARG A 78 -15.26 2.69 8.26
CA ARG A 78 -16.34 3.03 9.22
C ARG A 78 -17.55 3.70 8.56
N THR A 79 -17.36 4.27 7.38
CA THR A 79 -18.42 4.86 6.53
C THR A 79 -19.28 3.80 5.85
N GLY A 80 -18.83 2.53 5.81
CA GLY A 80 -19.43 1.44 5.04
C GLY A 80 -18.86 1.28 3.64
N GLU A 81 -17.98 2.18 3.20
CA GLU A 81 -17.29 2.07 1.91
C GLU A 81 -16.29 0.91 1.91
N GLU A 82 -16.25 0.15 0.82
CA GLU A 82 -15.34 -0.98 0.63
C GLU A 82 -14.22 -0.61 -0.34
N HIS A 83 -13.01 -1.05 -0.02
CA HIS A 83 -11.83 -0.81 -0.84
C HIS A 83 -10.96 -2.05 -0.93
N ALA A 84 -10.50 -2.37 -2.13
CA ALA A 84 -9.37 -3.26 -2.34
C ALA A 84 -8.07 -2.47 -2.10
N LEU A 85 -7.20 -2.99 -1.25
CA LEU A 85 -5.92 -2.35 -0.95
C LEU A 85 -4.81 -2.87 -1.87
N MET A 86 -4.37 -2.02 -2.79
CA MET A 86 -3.19 -2.25 -3.61
C MET A 86 -1.96 -1.66 -2.91
N VAL A 87 -0.89 -2.43 -2.79
CA VAL A 87 0.28 -2.05 -2.00
C VAL A 87 1.57 -2.19 -2.80
N ALA A 88 2.40 -1.14 -2.79
CA ALA A 88 3.81 -1.23 -3.16
C ALA A 88 4.67 -1.23 -1.91
N GLU A 89 5.73 -2.03 -1.92
CA GLU A 89 6.76 -2.07 -0.89
C GLU A 89 8.13 -1.91 -1.55
N PRO A 90 9.10 -1.23 -0.92
CA PRO A 90 10.44 -1.14 -1.46
C PRO A 90 11.15 -2.50 -1.35
N ASP A 91 12.15 -2.74 -2.20
CA ASP A 91 12.83 -4.04 -2.31
C ASP A 91 13.33 -4.59 -0.97
N TRP A 92 13.81 -3.74 -0.07
CA TRP A 92 14.33 -4.16 1.24
C TRP A 92 13.24 -4.63 2.22
N VAL A 93 11.97 -4.28 1.98
CA VAL A 93 10.81 -4.84 2.68
C VAL A 93 10.35 -6.11 1.96
N ALA A 94 10.15 -6.01 0.64
CA ALA A 94 9.59 -7.11 -0.15
C ALA A 94 10.48 -8.37 -0.16
N ASN A 95 11.80 -8.21 -0.06
CA ASN A 95 12.76 -9.32 -0.06
C ASN A 95 13.05 -9.92 1.32
N GLN A 96 12.36 -9.47 2.38
CA GLN A 96 12.55 -10.08 3.70
C GLN A 96 11.97 -11.50 3.71
N SER A 97 12.78 -12.45 4.20
CA SER A 97 12.33 -13.84 4.32
C SER A 97 11.16 -13.94 5.28
N THR A 98 10.07 -14.57 4.83
CA THR A 98 8.92 -14.93 5.66
C THR A 98 9.12 -16.25 6.40
N ASP A 99 10.30 -16.90 6.26
CA ASP A 99 10.58 -18.19 6.87
C ASP A 99 10.73 -18.05 8.40
N THR A 100 9.74 -18.54 9.12
CA THR A 100 9.65 -18.49 10.59
C THR A 100 10.46 -19.58 11.30
N LYS A 101 11.14 -20.46 10.55
CA LYS A 101 11.89 -21.59 11.11
C LYS A 101 13.06 -21.23 12.04
N ASN A 102 13.47 -19.95 12.10
CA ASN A 102 14.51 -19.46 13.00
C ASN A 102 14.02 -18.49 14.08
N LEU A 103 12.71 -18.40 14.33
CA LEU A 103 12.19 -17.67 15.48
C LEU A 103 12.33 -18.55 16.73
N GLU A 104 13.52 -18.57 17.33
CA GLU A 104 13.67 -19.05 18.70
C GLU A 104 12.95 -18.08 19.65
N LEU A 105 11.74 -18.42 20.04
CA LEU A 105 11.02 -17.78 21.14
C LEU A 105 11.78 -18.12 22.43
N THR A 106 12.65 -17.21 22.86
CA THR A 106 13.33 -17.27 24.16
C THR A 106 12.57 -16.48 25.22
#